data_AF-A0A6C0QBN1-F1
#
_entry.id   AF-A0A6C0QBN1-F1
#
_cell.length_a   1.000
_cell.length_b   1.000
_cell.length_c   1.000
_cell.angle_alpha   90.00
_cell.angle_beta   90.00
_cell.angle_gamma   90.00
#
_symmetry.space_group_name_H-M   'P 1'
#
loop_
_entity.id
_entity.type
_entity.pdbx_description
1 polymer ?
#
loop_
_entity_poly.entity_id
_entity_poly.type
_entity_poly.pdbx_seq_one_letter_code
_entity_poly.pdbx_strand_id
1 'polypeptide(L)'
;MQDAVHRLVEAEGPIHREVLVRHLGELLYEPQPARIRGRVEDAADRLVAEERVSETNGFFDLPDRTCTYARWPLPGLTKRPAEHVSPAERQRALLGLVEDRPGLLNAEQAVAAAAGFFGWSPRAGGAPPRLMSDLYLLRDTGVLTGWPDRLEPATGAGK
;
A
#
# COMPACT_ATOMS: atom_id res chain seq x y z
N MET A 1 -16.85 -12.91 13.43
CA MET A 1 -15.61 -12.88 12.63
C MET A 1 -15.66 -11.79 11.58
N GLN A 2 -16.69 -11.73 10.72
CA GLN A 2 -16.86 -10.64 9.74
C GLN A 2 -16.75 -9.24 10.36
N ASP A 3 -17.41 -8.96 11.49
CA ASP A 3 -17.29 -7.64 12.13
C ASP A 3 -15.87 -7.30 12.56
N ALA A 4 -15.09 -8.28 13.02
CA ALA A 4 -13.70 -8.07 13.40
C ALA A 4 -12.81 -7.80 12.18
N VAL A 5 -13.00 -8.56 11.09
CA VAL A 5 -12.32 -8.34 9.81
C VAL A 5 -12.66 -6.95 9.27
N HIS A 6 -13.94 -6.60 9.19
CA HIS A 6 -14.40 -5.33 8.67
C HIS A 6 -13.84 -4.15 9.48
N ARG A 7 -13.90 -4.19 10.81
CA ARG A 7 -13.33 -3.13 11.67
C ARG A 7 -11.82 -2.97 11.48
N LEU A 8 -11.11 -4.08 11.30
CA LEU A 8 -9.66 -4.02 11.07
C LEU A 8 -9.33 -3.44 9.69
N VAL A 9 -10.07 -3.83 8.64
CA VAL A 9 -9.95 -3.23 7.30
C VAL A 9 -10.32 -1.74 7.32
N GLU A 10 -11.38 -1.38 8.05
CA GLU A 10 -11.77 0.02 8.22
C GLU A 10 -10.65 0.85 8.87
N ALA A 11 -9.96 0.30 9.87
CA ALA A 11 -8.89 0.98 10.59
C ALA A 11 -7.53 0.99 9.85
N GLU A 12 -7.17 -0.10 9.17
CA GLU A 12 -5.81 -0.32 8.65
C GLU A 12 -5.74 -0.48 7.12
N GLY A 13 -6.87 -0.49 6.44
CA GLY A 13 -6.98 -0.60 4.99
C GLY A 13 -6.22 0.50 4.25
N PRO A 14 -5.54 0.20 3.13
CA PRO A 14 -5.36 -1.13 2.54
C PRO A 14 -4.47 -2.06 3.40
N ILE A 15 -4.90 -3.29 3.66
CA ILE A 15 -4.18 -4.28 4.48
C ILE A 15 -3.95 -5.59 3.72
N HIS A 16 -2.72 -6.11 3.72
CA HIS A 16 -2.39 -7.36 3.04
C HIS A 16 -3.03 -8.56 3.75
N ARG A 17 -3.48 -9.58 2.99
CA ARG A 17 -4.14 -10.79 3.51
C ARG A 17 -3.38 -11.45 4.66
N GLU A 18 -2.07 -11.63 4.54
CA GLU A 18 -1.27 -12.23 5.61
C GLU A 18 -1.19 -11.36 6.88
N VAL A 19 -1.15 -10.04 6.70
CA VAL A 19 -1.11 -9.08 7.81
C VAL A 19 -2.44 -9.06 8.55
N LEU A 20 -3.55 -9.11 7.80
CA LEU A 20 -4.90 -9.24 8.35
C LEU A 20 -5.02 -10.50 9.24
N VAL A 21 -4.62 -11.66 8.73
CA VAL A 21 -4.66 -12.93 9.47
C VAL A 21 -3.79 -12.84 10.74
N ARG A 22 -2.59 -12.28 10.63
CA ARG A 22 -1.68 -12.13 11.77
C ARG A 22 -2.26 -11.21 12.84
N HIS A 23 -2.70 -9.99 12.48
CA HIS A 23 -3.24 -9.02 13.44
C HIS A 23 -4.52 -9.53 14.11
N LEU A 24 -5.40 -10.22 13.38
CA LEU A 24 -6.57 -10.85 14.00
C LEU A 24 -6.19 -12.00 14.93
N GLY A 25 -5.17 -12.79 14.58
CA GLY A 25 -4.62 -13.81 15.48
C GLY A 25 -4.10 -13.21 16.78
N GLU A 26 -3.35 -12.11 16.70
CA GLU A 26 -2.83 -11.37 17.86
C GLU A 26 -3.96 -10.79 18.72
N LEU A 27 -4.94 -10.11 18.11
CA LEU A 27 -6.09 -9.52 18.81
C LEU A 27 -6.98 -10.56 19.52
N LEU A 28 -7.05 -11.77 18.97
CA LEU A 28 -7.85 -12.86 19.50
C LEU A 28 -7.04 -13.81 20.39
N TYR A 29 -5.78 -13.48 20.69
CA TYR A 29 -4.84 -14.31 21.46
C TYR A 29 -4.72 -15.75 20.93
N GLU A 30 -4.80 -15.93 19.61
CA GLU A 30 -4.66 -17.22 18.95
C GLU A 30 -3.20 -17.42 18.53
N PRO A 31 -2.44 -18.30 19.22
CA PRO A 31 -1.00 -18.49 18.95
C PRO A 31 -0.72 -19.24 17.65
N GLN A 32 -1.72 -19.88 17.01
CA GLN A 32 -1.55 -20.64 15.79
C GLN A 32 -2.31 -20.00 14.61
N PRO A 33 -1.64 -19.16 13.78
CA PRO A 33 -2.28 -18.47 12.66
C PRO A 33 -3.04 -19.41 11.70
N ALA A 34 -2.56 -20.64 11.53
CA ALA A 34 -3.20 -21.65 10.68
C ALA A 34 -4.63 -22.02 11.14
N ARG A 35 -4.93 -21.93 12.44
CA ARG A 35 -6.24 -22.27 13.00
C ARG A 35 -7.30 -21.21 12.70
N ILE A 36 -6.88 -19.95 12.63
CA ILE A 36 -7.78 -18.82 12.40
C ILE A 36 -7.82 -18.39 10.94
N ARG A 37 -6.77 -18.71 10.16
CA ARG A 37 -6.65 -18.37 8.74
C ARG A 37 -7.92 -18.66 7.95
N GLY A 38 -8.39 -19.91 7.95
CA GLY A 38 -9.60 -20.27 7.18
C GLY A 38 -10.82 -19.47 7.60
N ARG A 39 -11.02 -19.22 8.90
CA ARG A 39 -12.15 -18.41 9.39
C ARG A 39 -12.04 -16.94 9.00
N VAL A 40 -10.83 -16.40 8.93
CA VAL A 40 -10.58 -15.01 8.53
C VAL A 40 -10.75 -14.86 7.03
N GLU A 41 -10.19 -15.79 6.25
CA GLU A 41 -10.31 -15.82 4.79
C GLU A 41 -11.78 -16.00 4.38
N ASP A 42 -12.50 -16.97 4.95
CA ASP A 42 -13.94 -17.15 4.70
C ASP A 42 -14.75 -15.89 5.05
N ALA A 43 -14.39 -15.19 6.13
CA ALA A 43 -15.07 -13.97 6.54
C ALA A 43 -14.77 -12.79 5.61
N ALA A 44 -13.52 -12.65 5.16
CA ALA A 44 -13.12 -11.64 4.20
C ALA A 44 -13.79 -11.87 2.84
N ASP A 45 -13.79 -13.11 2.35
CA ASP A 45 -14.39 -13.47 1.07
C ASP A 45 -15.91 -13.21 1.06
N ARG A 46 -16.60 -13.46 2.19
CA ARG A 46 -18.02 -13.08 2.35
C ARG A 46 -18.22 -11.56 2.34
N LEU A 47 -17.36 -10.80 3.02
CA LEU A 47 -17.45 -9.32 3.01
C LEU A 47 -17.19 -8.75 1.61
N VAL A 48 -16.32 -9.39 0.82
CA VAL A 48 -16.10 -9.04 -0.59
C VAL A 48 -17.35 -9.36 -1.43
N ALA A 49 -17.94 -10.54 -1.24
CA ALA A 49 -19.19 -10.92 -1.92
C ALA A 49 -20.38 -10.00 -1.55
N GLU A 50 -20.38 -9.45 -0.33
CA GLU A 50 -21.35 -8.46 0.16
C GLU A 50 -21.01 -7.02 -0.28
N GLU A 51 -19.94 -6.80 -1.04
CA GLU A 51 -19.44 -5.48 -1.46
C GLU A 51 -19.12 -4.52 -0.30
N ARG A 52 -18.85 -5.06 0.90
CA ARG A 52 -18.50 -4.28 2.10
C ARG A 52 -17.00 -4.06 2.26
N VAL A 53 -16.21 -4.89 1.61
CA VAL A 53 -14.75 -4.82 1.51
C VAL A 53 -14.40 -5.05 0.05
N SER A 54 -13.39 -4.37 -0.47
CA SER A 54 -12.82 -4.66 -1.77
C SER A 54 -11.51 -5.44 -1.60
N GLU A 55 -11.22 -6.36 -2.52
CA GLU A 55 -9.92 -7.02 -2.61
C GLU A 55 -9.24 -6.63 -3.92
N THR A 56 -7.99 -6.17 -3.85
CA THR A 56 -7.17 -5.90 -5.02
C THR A 56 -5.74 -6.37 -4.76
N ASN A 57 -5.25 -7.31 -5.58
CA ASN A 57 -3.89 -7.86 -5.49
C ASN A 57 -3.52 -8.39 -4.08
N GLY A 58 -4.47 -9.02 -3.39
CA GLY A 58 -4.26 -9.57 -2.04
C GLY A 58 -4.31 -8.54 -0.90
N PHE A 59 -4.74 -7.31 -1.20
CA PHE A 59 -5.01 -6.26 -0.20
C PHE A 59 -6.50 -6.05 -0.05
N PHE A 60 -6.94 -5.92 1.20
CA PHE A 60 -8.31 -5.58 1.56
C PHE A 60 -8.41 -4.10 1.93
N ASP A 61 -9.42 -3.41 1.41
CA ASP A 61 -9.76 -2.05 1.81
C ASP A 61 -11.28 -1.83 1.79
N LEU A 62 -11.75 -0.68 2.26
CA LEU A 62 -13.13 -0.29 2.06
C LEU A 62 -13.40 -0.01 0.56
N PRO A 63 -14.59 -0.32 0.04
CA PRO A 63 -15.01 0.09 -1.29
C PRO A 63 -14.86 1.60 -1.46
N ASP A 64 -14.45 2.03 -2.65
CA ASP A 64 -14.31 3.44 -3.05
C ASP A 64 -13.37 4.31 -2.20
N ARG A 65 -12.67 3.73 -1.21
CA ARG A 65 -11.70 4.47 -0.40
C ARG A 65 -10.51 4.85 -1.26
N THR A 66 -10.30 6.16 -1.39
CA THR A 66 -9.07 6.68 -1.98
C THR A 66 -7.95 6.66 -0.94
N CYS A 67 -6.80 6.10 -1.30
CA CYS A 67 -5.62 6.11 -0.45
C CYS A 67 -4.99 7.51 -0.42
N THR A 68 -5.25 8.27 0.65
CA THR A 68 -4.79 9.66 0.77
C THR A 68 -3.43 9.81 1.45
N TYR A 69 -2.94 8.76 2.12
CA TYR A 69 -1.66 8.76 2.83
C TYR A 69 -0.88 7.45 2.62
N ALA A 70 0.44 7.53 2.76
CA ALA A 70 1.32 6.38 2.86
C ALA A 70 1.84 6.26 4.30
N ARG A 71 1.80 5.07 4.88
CA ARG A 71 2.23 4.87 6.28
C ARG A 71 3.76 4.82 6.37
N TRP A 72 4.32 5.75 7.13
CA TRP A 72 5.74 5.80 7.47
C TRP A 72 6.07 4.77 8.57
N PRO A 73 7.18 4.02 8.48
CA PRO A 73 7.61 3.10 9.53
C PRO A 73 8.07 3.86 10.78
N LEU A 74 7.37 3.69 11.90
CA LEU A 74 7.77 4.34 13.16
C LEU A 74 9.15 3.83 13.62
N PRO A 75 10.02 4.69 14.19
CA PRO A 75 11.31 4.29 14.73
C PRO A 75 11.17 3.15 15.75
N GLY A 76 12.02 2.13 15.65
CA GLY A 76 12.02 0.98 16.56
C GLY A 76 10.99 -0.11 16.23
N LEU A 77 10.09 0.10 15.25
CA LEU A 77 9.18 -0.94 14.79
C LEU A 77 9.74 -1.70 13.57
N THR A 78 9.35 -2.96 13.45
CA THR A 78 9.66 -3.78 12.28
C THR A 78 9.04 -3.17 11.03
N LYS A 79 9.87 -2.91 10.02
CA LYS A 79 9.44 -2.36 8.73
C LYS A 79 8.57 -3.38 8.00
N ARG A 80 7.47 -2.92 7.40
CA ARG A 80 6.67 -3.76 6.50
C ARG A 80 7.51 -4.13 5.29
N PRO A 81 7.58 -5.40 4.88
CA PRO A 81 8.21 -5.76 3.62
C PRO A 81 7.37 -5.24 2.45
N ALA A 82 7.96 -5.14 1.26
CA ALA A 82 7.33 -4.47 0.12
C ALA A 82 6.05 -5.15 -0.37
N GLU A 83 5.96 -6.47 -0.22
CA GLU A 83 4.78 -7.28 -0.47
C GLU A 83 3.61 -6.97 0.48
N HIS A 84 3.87 -6.37 1.64
CA HIS A 84 2.83 -6.01 2.63
C HIS A 84 2.44 -4.52 2.58
N VAL A 85 2.96 -3.78 1.60
CA VAL A 85 2.57 -2.38 1.34
C VAL A 85 1.80 -2.35 0.03
N SER A 86 0.58 -1.80 0.03
CA SER A 86 -0.29 -1.83 -1.15
C SER A 86 0.27 -0.99 -2.29
N PRO A 87 -0.07 -1.29 -3.56
CA PRO A 87 0.24 -0.40 -4.68
C PRO A 87 -0.25 1.02 -4.45
N ALA A 88 -1.46 1.20 -3.92
CA ALA A 88 -2.03 2.53 -3.65
C ALA A 88 -1.17 3.34 -2.65
N GLU A 89 -0.67 2.72 -1.57
CA GLU A 89 0.23 3.39 -0.63
C GLU A 89 1.58 3.74 -1.26
N ARG A 90 2.15 2.82 -2.06
CA ARG A 90 3.42 3.07 -2.75
C ARG A 90 3.30 4.21 -3.76
N GLN A 91 2.21 4.23 -4.53
CA GLN A 91 1.88 5.30 -5.46
C GLN A 91 1.67 6.63 -4.74
N ARG A 92 0.95 6.64 -3.62
CA ARG A 92 0.77 7.86 -2.83
C ARG A 92 2.09 8.41 -2.31
N ALA A 93 3.01 7.56 -1.84
CA ALA A 93 4.34 7.96 -1.41
C ALA A 93 5.17 8.55 -2.56
N LEU A 94 5.19 7.89 -3.71
CA LEU A 94 5.88 8.39 -4.92
C LEU A 94 5.34 9.75 -5.35
N LEU A 95 4.01 9.89 -5.42
CA LEU A 95 3.37 11.14 -5.78
C LEU A 95 3.68 12.24 -4.77
N GLY A 96 3.61 11.96 -3.46
CA GLY A 96 3.93 12.94 -2.42
C GLY A 96 5.35 13.48 -2.53
N LEU A 97 6.33 12.62 -2.83
CA LEU A 97 7.72 13.04 -3.04
C LEU A 97 7.90 13.97 -4.26
N VAL A 98 7.13 13.74 -5.32
CA VAL A 98 7.14 14.59 -6.51
C VAL A 98 6.37 15.89 -6.27
N GLU A 99 5.24 15.85 -5.57
CA GLU A 99 4.44 17.02 -5.15
C GLU A 99 5.25 17.98 -4.27
N ASP A 100 6.05 17.45 -3.34
CA ASP A 100 6.90 18.24 -2.45
C ASP A 100 8.01 18.98 -3.22
N ARG A 101 8.45 18.43 -4.36
CA ARG A 101 9.61 18.89 -5.12
C ARG A 101 9.43 18.73 -6.65
N PRO A 102 8.49 19.45 -7.28
CA PRO A 102 8.21 19.28 -8.70
C PRO A 102 9.44 19.57 -9.57
N GLY A 103 9.71 18.71 -10.55
CA GLY A 103 10.81 18.84 -11.51
C GLY A 103 12.21 18.57 -10.96
N LEU A 104 12.35 18.23 -9.67
CA LEU A 104 13.65 18.01 -9.02
C LEU A 104 14.11 16.55 -9.00
N LEU A 105 13.20 15.60 -9.15
CA LEU A 105 13.49 14.17 -9.12
C LEU A 105 13.36 13.56 -10.51
N ASN A 106 14.35 12.78 -10.92
CA ASN A 106 14.18 11.81 -12.00
C ASN A 106 13.54 10.50 -11.47
N ALA A 107 13.18 9.59 -12.38
CA ALA A 107 12.53 8.33 -12.04
C ALA A 107 13.29 7.47 -11.02
N GLU A 108 14.61 7.31 -11.19
CA GLU A 108 15.43 6.49 -10.28
C GLU A 108 15.55 7.13 -8.89
N GLN A 109 15.70 8.46 -8.85
CA GLN A 109 15.75 9.22 -7.60
C GLN A 109 14.42 9.15 -6.84
N ALA A 110 13.29 9.22 -7.54
CA ALA A 110 11.97 9.05 -6.92
C ALA A 110 11.80 7.64 -6.32
N VAL A 111 12.21 6.60 -7.05
CA VAL A 111 12.19 5.21 -6.54
C VAL A 111 13.11 5.03 -5.33
N ALA A 112 14.32 5.57 -5.37
CA ALA A 112 15.26 5.49 -4.26
C ALA A 112 14.75 6.25 -3.02
N ALA A 113 14.17 7.44 -3.21
CA ALA A 113 13.56 8.22 -2.15
C ALA A 113 12.34 7.52 -1.53
N ALA A 114 11.47 6.93 -2.35
CA ALA A 114 10.32 6.17 -1.88
C ALA A 114 10.74 4.89 -1.13
N ALA A 115 11.77 4.19 -1.60
CA ALA A 115 12.35 3.07 -0.85
C ALA A 115 12.85 3.54 0.54
N GLY A 116 13.54 4.69 0.58
CA GLY A 116 13.96 5.33 1.83
C GLY A 116 12.81 5.70 2.76
N PHE A 117 11.70 6.23 2.21
CA PHE A 117 10.47 6.54 2.95
C PHE A 117 9.93 5.32 3.70
N PHE A 118 9.87 4.15 3.04
CA PHE A 118 9.45 2.90 3.67
C PHE A 118 10.55 2.22 4.50
N GLY A 119 11.73 2.84 4.59
CA GLY A 119 12.90 2.29 5.27
C GLY A 119 13.51 1.08 4.58
N TRP A 120 13.15 0.80 3.32
CA TRP A 120 13.74 -0.28 2.53
C TRP A 120 15.13 0.10 2.05
N SER A 121 16.00 -0.91 1.92
CA SER A 121 17.29 -0.69 1.26
C SER A 121 17.06 -0.57 -0.25
N PRO A 122 17.58 0.47 -0.92
CA PRO A 122 17.52 0.61 -2.37
C PRO A 122 18.19 -0.56 -3.13
N ARG A 123 19.04 -1.33 -2.46
CA ARG A 123 19.81 -2.45 -3.04
C ARG A 123 19.34 -3.83 -2.59
N ALA A 124 18.39 -3.93 -1.67
CA ALA A 124 17.92 -5.21 -1.15
C ALA A 124 16.49 -5.53 -1.64
N GLY A 125 16.34 -6.66 -2.31
CA GLY A 125 15.05 -7.31 -2.55
C GLY A 125 14.20 -6.72 -3.68
N GLY A 126 12.91 -7.11 -3.69
CA GLY A 126 11.93 -6.81 -4.74
C GLY A 126 11.23 -5.45 -4.61
N ALA A 127 11.69 -4.55 -3.75
CA ALA A 127 11.05 -3.25 -3.54
C ALA A 127 11.24 -2.25 -4.70
N PRO A 128 12.46 -2.03 -5.23
CA PRO A 128 12.66 -1.08 -6.33
C PRO A 128 11.87 -1.43 -7.60
N PRO A 129 11.80 -2.70 -8.05
CA PRO A 129 10.97 -3.06 -9.22
C PRO A 129 9.48 -2.76 -9.02
N ARG A 130 8.93 -2.97 -7.81
CA ARG A 130 7.53 -2.64 -7.49
C ARG A 130 7.28 -1.14 -7.55
N LEU A 131 8.15 -0.35 -6.94
CA LEU A 131 8.07 1.12 -6.98
C LEU A 131 8.20 1.67 -8.40
N MET A 132 9.11 1.10 -9.21
CA MET A 132 9.25 1.49 -10.61
C MET A 132 7.99 1.14 -11.41
N SER A 133 7.40 -0.03 -11.18
CA SER A 133 6.12 -0.42 -11.79
C SER A 133 4.99 0.54 -11.43
N ASP A 134 4.90 0.96 -10.17
CA ASP A 134 3.91 1.95 -9.72
C ASP A 134 4.14 3.32 -10.34
N LEU A 135 5.41 3.73 -10.48
CA LEU A 135 5.77 5.00 -11.11
C LEU A 135 5.42 5.01 -12.61
N TYR A 136 5.63 3.90 -13.32
CA TYR A 136 5.14 3.73 -14.70
C TYR A 136 3.62 3.85 -14.78
N LEU A 137 2.89 3.25 -13.84
CA LEU A 137 1.42 3.36 -13.81
C LEU A 137 0.96 4.81 -13.61
N LEU A 138 1.63 5.57 -12.73
CA LEU A 138 1.32 6.99 -12.51
C LEU A 138 1.59 7.84 -13.76
N ARG A 139 2.64 7.53 -14.53
CA ARG A 139 2.88 8.15 -15.84
C ARG A 139 1.78 7.78 -16.83
N ASP A 140 1.48 6.49 -16.96
CA ASP A 140 0.57 5.98 -17.98
C ASP A 140 -0.88 6.41 -17.75
N THR A 141 -1.25 6.66 -16.49
CA THR A 141 -2.55 7.25 -16.12
C THR A 141 -2.58 8.78 -16.18
N GLY A 142 -1.47 9.42 -16.56
CA GLY A 142 -1.37 10.87 -16.69
C GLY A 142 -1.36 11.60 -15.35
N VAL A 143 -1.07 10.92 -14.23
CA VAL A 143 -0.90 11.54 -12.91
C VAL A 143 0.46 12.22 -12.80
N LEU A 144 1.49 11.69 -13.47
CA LEU A 144 2.83 12.25 -13.54
C LEU A 144 3.25 12.59 -14.97
N THR A 145 3.98 13.69 -15.12
CA THR A 145 4.58 14.19 -16.37
C THR A 145 6.09 14.41 -16.21
N GLY A 146 6.75 14.89 -17.27
CA GLY A 146 8.19 15.24 -17.23
C GLY A 146 9.15 14.03 -17.19
N TRP A 147 8.64 12.88 -17.63
CA TRP A 147 9.38 11.62 -17.68
C TRP A 147 10.60 11.67 -18.64
N PRO A 148 11.71 10.96 -18.32
CA PRO A 148 12.06 10.34 -17.03
C PRO A 148 12.80 11.30 -16.08
N ASP A 149 13.20 12.47 -16.56
CA ASP A 149 14.28 13.26 -15.95
C ASP A 149 13.82 14.31 -14.93
N ARG A 150 12.60 14.82 -15.09
CA ARG A 150 12.06 15.93 -14.28
C ARG A 150 10.61 15.66 -13.96
N LEU A 151 10.38 14.72 -13.06
CA LEU A 151 9.02 14.32 -12.71
C LEU A 151 8.23 15.48 -12.12
N GLU A 152 7.03 15.66 -12.62
CA GLU A 152 6.10 16.71 -12.21
C GLU A 152 4.71 16.10 -12.01
N PRO A 153 3.92 16.60 -11.05
CA PRO A 153 2.51 16.23 -10.96
C PRO A 153 1.77 16.84 -12.17
N ALA A 154 0.89 16.07 -12.79
CA ALA A 154 0.08 16.60 -13.88
C ALA A 154 -0.80 17.75 -13.37
N THR A 155 -0.64 18.94 -13.96
CA THR A 155 -1.42 20.13 -13.60
C THR A 155 -2.84 19.98 -14.16
N GLY A 156 -3.72 19.27 -13.45
CA GLY A 156 -5.10 19.07 -13.93
C GLY A 156 -6.00 18.09 -13.17
N ALA A 157 -5.52 17.33 -12.19
CA ALA A 157 -6.37 16.41 -11.42
C ALA A 157 -6.80 17.05 -10.08
N GLY A 158 -7.65 18.07 -10.16
CA GLY A 158 -8.11 18.80 -8.98
C GLY A 158 -9.29 19.72 -9.26
N LYS A 159 -10.44 19.14 -9.61
CA LYS A 159 -11.79 19.66 -9.30
C LYS A 159 -12.74 18.49 -9.11
#